data_AF-A0A1C7H5E6-F1
#
_entry.id   AF-A0A1C7H5E6-F1
#
_cell.length_a   1.000
_cell.length_b   1.000
_cell.length_c   1.000
_cell.angle_alpha   90.00
_cell.angle_beta   90.00
_cell.angle_gamma   90.00
#
_symmetry.space_group_name_H-M   'P 1'
#
loop_
_entity.id
_entity.type
_entity.pdbx_description
1 polymer ?
#
loop_
_entity_poly.entity_id
_entity_poly.type
_entity_poly.pdbx_seq_one_letter_code
_entity_poly.pdbx_strand_id
1 'polypeptide(L)'
;MAKIVDNPKRFKVIELSRNELAKIGGIGICDRCNGTSNTGYYVAVLNCWFCPKCYNEWYGCATHYPEDIKIENKNFEYYKNLFDL
;
A
#
# COMPACT_ATOMS: atom_id res chain seq x y z
N MET A 1 -2.58 12.85 -5.27
CA MET A 1 -3.87 12.18 -5.39
C MET A 1 -3.58 10.69 -5.28
N ALA A 2 -4.30 10.03 -4.38
CA ALA A 2 -4.21 8.60 -4.21
C ALA A 2 -4.53 7.94 -5.57
N LYS A 3 -3.90 6.82 -5.87
CA LYS A 3 -4.16 6.10 -7.13
C LYS A 3 -3.93 4.62 -6.97
N ILE A 4 -4.74 3.84 -7.66
CA ILE A 4 -4.55 2.39 -7.77
C ILE A 4 -3.33 2.13 -8.66
N VAL A 5 -2.50 1.17 -8.26
CA VAL A 5 -1.30 0.78 -8.99
C VAL A 5 -1.53 -0.56 -9.68
N ASP A 6 -1.67 -0.52 -10.99
CA ASP A 6 -1.68 -1.73 -11.81
C ASP A 6 -0.28 -2.36 -11.86
N ASN A 7 -0.21 -3.68 -11.68
CA ASN A 7 1.04 -4.41 -11.67
C ASN A 7 0.86 -5.85 -12.18
N PRO A 8 1.87 -6.44 -12.86
CA PRO A 8 1.79 -7.79 -13.41
C PRO A 8 1.49 -8.90 -12.39
N LYS A 9 1.89 -8.72 -11.12
CA LYS A 9 1.64 -9.69 -10.05
C LYS A 9 0.22 -9.60 -9.45
N ARG A 10 -0.61 -8.66 -9.95
CA ARG A 10 -2.03 -8.48 -9.58
C ARG A 10 -2.28 -8.13 -8.11
N PHE A 11 -1.26 -7.66 -7.39
CA PHE A 11 -1.45 -7.16 -6.03
C PHE A 11 -2.34 -5.93 -6.03
N LYS A 12 -3.17 -5.79 -5.01
CA LYS A 12 -3.98 -4.60 -4.78
C LYS A 12 -3.17 -3.56 -4.00
N VAL A 13 -2.69 -2.56 -4.72
CA VAL A 13 -1.78 -1.53 -4.19
C VAL A 13 -2.34 -0.15 -4.48
N ILE A 14 -2.22 0.76 -3.51
CA ILE A 14 -2.59 2.18 -3.64
C ILE A 14 -1.35 3.02 -3.40
N GLU A 15 -0.97 3.87 -4.35
CA GLU A 15 0.04 4.90 -4.13
C GLU A 15 -0.58 6.06 -3.37
N LEU A 16 0.05 6.47 -2.27
CA LEU A 16 -0.38 7.54 -1.38
C LEU A 16 0.76 8.52 -1.12
N SER A 17 0.47 9.81 -1.18
CA SER A 17 1.31 10.85 -0.62
C SER A 17 1.22 10.88 0.91
N ARG A 18 2.19 11.52 1.56
CA ARG A 18 2.17 11.78 3.00
C ARG A 18 0.90 12.53 3.44
N ASN A 19 0.42 13.46 2.62
CA ASN A 19 -0.79 14.23 2.93
C ASN A 19 -2.06 13.36 2.89
N GLU A 20 -2.12 12.38 2.00
CA GLU A 20 -3.23 11.40 2.00
C GLU A 20 -3.12 10.45 3.18
N LEU A 21 -1.90 9.97 3.46
CA LEU A 21 -1.64 9.12 4.62
C LEU A 21 -1.99 9.81 5.94
N ALA A 22 -1.80 11.12 6.04
CA ALA A 22 -2.16 11.91 7.22
C ALA A 22 -3.67 11.90 7.51
N LYS A 23 -4.52 11.72 6.49
CA LYS A 23 -5.98 11.60 6.69
C LYS A 23 -6.36 10.37 7.50
N ILE A 24 -5.49 9.37 7.53
CA ILE A 24 -5.68 8.11 8.25
C ILE A 24 -4.75 7.98 9.46
N GLY A 25 -4.18 9.10 9.91
CA GLY A 25 -3.33 9.17 11.10
C GLY A 25 -1.85 8.85 10.88
N GLY A 26 -1.42 8.55 9.64
CA GLY A 26 -0.01 8.27 9.35
C GLY A 26 0.77 9.52 8.94
N ILE A 27 2.01 9.67 9.42
CA ILE A 27 2.83 10.88 9.20
C ILE A 27 3.95 10.66 8.15
N GLY A 28 3.80 9.66 7.28
CA GLY A 28 4.80 9.34 6.25
C GLY A 28 5.99 8.53 6.77
N ILE A 29 5.79 7.71 7.81
CA ILE A 29 6.76 6.75 8.31
C ILE A 29 6.49 5.40 7.64
N CYS A 30 7.53 4.77 7.10
CA CYS A 30 7.46 3.46 6.45
C CYS A 30 7.33 2.34 7.49
N ASP A 31 6.32 1.48 7.34
CA ASP A 31 6.06 0.37 8.27
C ASP A 31 7.14 -0.73 8.28
N ARG A 32 8.05 -0.72 7.29
CA ARG A 32 9.15 -1.70 7.20
C ARG A 32 10.45 -1.18 7.78
N CYS A 33 10.88 0.02 7.39
CA CYS A 33 12.22 0.54 7.71
C CYS A 33 12.22 1.69 8.72
N ASN A 34 11.05 2.16 9.15
CA ASN A 34 10.86 3.34 10.00
C ASN A 34 11.43 4.65 9.42
N GLY A 35 11.89 4.63 8.15
CA GLY A 35 12.31 5.82 7.43
C GLY A 35 11.11 6.68 7.06
N THR A 36 11.35 7.97 6.86
CA THR A 36 10.31 8.90 6.41
C THR A 36 10.26 8.96 4.88
N SER A 37 9.08 9.19 4.32
CA SER A 37 8.89 9.44 2.89
C SER A 37 7.72 10.40 2.65
N ASN A 38 7.74 11.09 1.51
CA ASN A 38 6.65 11.97 1.07
C ASN A 38 5.63 11.24 0.19
N THR A 39 5.99 10.08 -0.33
CA THR A 39 5.13 9.18 -1.13
C THR A 39 5.43 7.73 -0.77
N GLY A 40 4.50 6.84 -1.03
CA GLY A 40 4.67 5.42 -0.78
C GLY A 40 3.48 4.61 -1.23
N TYR A 41 3.53 3.32 -0.94
CA TYR A 41 2.62 2.33 -1.49
C TYR A 41 1.97 1.58 -0.34
N TYR A 42 0.65 1.73 -0.22
CA TYR A 42 -0.16 0.89 0.64
C TYR A 42 -0.37 -0.47 -0.04
N VAL A 43 0.11 -1.52 0.60
CA VAL A 43 0.04 -2.91 0.16
C VAL A 43 -1.09 -3.59 0.92
N ALA A 44 -2.24 -3.80 0.26
CA ALA A 44 -3.46 -4.24 0.93
C ALA A 44 -3.33 -5.62 1.58
N VAL A 45 -2.60 -6.55 0.96
CA VAL A 45 -2.40 -7.90 1.50
C VAL A 45 -1.63 -7.91 2.83
N LEU A 46 -0.72 -6.94 3.03
CA LEU A 46 0.04 -6.79 4.27
C LEU A 46 -0.61 -5.82 5.25
N ASN A 47 -1.58 -5.02 4.80
CA ASN A 47 -2.10 -3.86 5.51
C ASN A 47 -0.99 -2.90 5.98
N CYS A 48 0.02 -2.69 5.14
CA CYS A 48 1.19 -1.85 5.45
C CYS A 48 1.41 -0.80 4.37
N TRP A 49 1.94 0.36 4.76
CA TRP A 49 2.43 1.41 3.87
C TRP A 49 3.95 1.42 3.81
N PHE A 50 4.50 1.24 2.60
CA PHE A 50 5.94 1.20 2.37
C PHE A 50 6.43 2.43 1.60
N CYS A 51 7.60 2.96 1.99
CA CYS A 51 8.33 3.89 1.14
C CYS A 51 8.75 3.20 -0.18
N PRO A 52 9.08 3.97 -1.24
CA PRO A 52 9.34 3.41 -2.57
C PRO A 52 10.43 2.32 -2.58
N LYS A 53 11.50 2.49 -1.79
CA LYS A 53 12.57 1.50 -1.66
C LYS A 53 12.03 0.17 -1.12
N CYS A 54 11.35 0.21 0.03
CA CYS A 54 10.81 -0.98 0.68
C CYS A 54 9.70 -1.65 -0.12
N TYR A 55 8.90 -0.88 -0.86
CA TYR A 55 7.92 -1.42 -1.78
C TYR A 55 8.58 -2.20 -2.91
N ASN A 56 9.59 -1.64 -3.58
CA ASN A 56 10.28 -2.32 -4.68
C ASN A 56 11.00 -3.59 -4.21
N GLU A 57 11.64 -3.56 -3.04
CA GLU A 57 12.27 -4.74 -2.44
C GLU A 57 11.23 -5.84 -2.14
N TRP A 58 10.11 -5.50 -1.51
CA TRP A 58 9.02 -6.45 -1.26
C TRP A 58 8.44 -6.98 -2.58
N TYR A 59 8.09 -6.10 -3.51
CA TYR A 59 7.47 -6.46 -4.78
C TYR A 59 8.39 -7.37 -5.62
N GLY A 60 9.71 -7.19 -5.55
CA GLY A 60 10.69 -8.05 -6.21
C GLY A 60 10.55 -9.52 -5.82
N CYS A 61 10.42 -9.81 -4.52
CA CYS A 61 10.33 -11.18 -4.00
C CYS A 61 8.91 -11.66 -3.68
N ALA A 62 7.90 -10.79 -3.72
CA ALA A 62 6.53 -11.15 -3.37
C ALA A 62 5.91 -12.15 -4.36
N THR A 63 5.19 -13.11 -3.81
CA THR A 63 4.36 -14.08 -4.53
C THR A 63 2.89 -13.82 -4.17
N HIS A 64 2.02 -13.78 -5.18
CA HIS A 64 0.58 -13.60 -4.97
C HIS A 64 -0.06 -14.96 -4.66
N TYR A 65 -0.59 -15.11 -3.45
CA TYR A 65 -1.19 -16.35 -2.96
C TYR A 65 -2.72 -16.25 -2.96
N PRO A 66 -3.45 -17.21 -3.56
CA PRO A 66 -4.91 -17.20 -3.57
C PRO A 66 -5.56 -17.16 -2.17
N GLU A 67 -4.90 -17.74 -1.18
CA GLU A 67 -5.33 -17.81 0.21
C GLU A 67 -5.47 -16.41 0.84
N ASP A 68 -4.66 -15.46 0.38
CA ASP A 68 -4.62 -14.10 0.91
C ASP A 68 -5.64 -13.16 0.23
N ILE A 69 -6.29 -13.58 -0.86
CA ILE A 69 -7.21 -12.74 -1.64
C ILE A 69 -8.32 -12.16 -0.76
N LYS A 70 -8.83 -12.94 0.21
CA LYS A 70 -9.90 -12.48 1.10
C LYS A 70 -9.48 -11.30 1.96
N ILE A 71 -8.28 -11.35 2.54
CA ILE A 71 -7.77 -10.26 3.39
C ILE A 71 -7.33 -9.06 2.54
N GLU A 72 -6.67 -9.32 1.41
CA GLU A 72 -6.27 -8.30 0.44
C GLU A 72 -7.49 -7.49 -0.06
N ASN A 73 -8.57 -8.17 -0.45
CA ASN A 73 -9.80 -7.52 -0.89
C ASN A 73 -10.45 -6.68 0.23
N LYS A 74 -10.59 -7.25 1.43
CA LYS A 74 -11.20 -6.55 2.57
C LYS A 74 -10.48 -5.23 2.86
N ASN A 75 -9.15 -5.29 2.91
CA ASN A 75 -8.31 -4.14 3.20
C ASN A 75 -8.35 -3.12 2.05
N PHE A 76 -8.22 -3.59 0.81
CA PHE A 76 -8.24 -2.72 -0.36
C PHE A 76 -9.55 -1.95 -0.50
N GLU A 77 -10.72 -2.61 -0.40
CA GLU A 77 -12.00 -1.92 -0.54
C GLU A 77 -12.22 -0.88 0.57
N TYR A 78 -11.75 -1.14 1.79
CA TYR A 78 -11.81 -0.16 2.87
C TYR A 78 -11.02 1.12 2.53
N TYR A 79 -9.75 0.99 2.15
CA TYR A 79 -8.92 2.16 1.84
C TYR A 79 -9.28 2.81 0.51
N LYS A 80 -9.72 2.04 -0.47
CA LYS A 80 -10.23 2.55 -1.75
C LYS A 80 -11.41 3.52 -1.50
N ASN A 81 -12.40 3.09 -0.71
CA ASN A 81 -13.53 3.95 -0.35
C ASN A 81 -13.09 5.17 0.48
N LEU A 82 -12.16 4.99 1.41
CA LEU A 82 -11.65 6.06 2.27
C LEU A 82 -10.91 7.17 1.51
N PHE A 83 -10.34 6.84 0.35
CA PHE A 83 -9.62 7.76 -0.52
C PHE A 83 -10.40 8.14 -1.80
N ASP A 84 -11.68 7.77 -1.90
CA ASP A 84 -12.56 8.03 -3.04
C ASP A 84 -11.97 7.54 -4.40
N LEU A 85 -11.46 6.31 -4.41
CA LEU A 85 -10.82 5.64 -5.57
C LEU A 85 -11.71 4.60 -6.27
#